data_AF-H6C6Z6-F1
#
_entry.id   AF-H6C6Z6-F1
#
_cell.length_a   1.000
_cell.length_b   1.000
_cell.length_c   1.000
_cell.angle_alpha   90.00
_cell.angle_beta   90.00
_cell.angle_gamma   90.00
#
_symmetry.space_group_name_H-M   'P 1'
#
loop_
_entity.id
_entity.type
_entity.pdbx_description
1 polymer ?
#
loop_
_entity_poly.entity_id
_entity_poly.type
_entity_poly.pdbx_seq_one_letter_code
_entity_poly.pdbx_strand_id
1 'polypeptide(L)'
;MTGTAVTTATTTTTTTLNLKGSSSSSTSSSAPAAKSTNGSGSDDLDIYDEIEIEDMTYDPTLQIYHYPCPCGDRFEIAIADLRQGEDVAVCPSCSLMIRVIFEVEDLPAEETKG
;
A
#
# COMPACT_ATOMS: atom_id res chain seq x y z
N MET A 1 -55.84 -20.62 -44.87
CA MET A 1 -55.68 -20.17 -43.47
C MET A 1 -54.45 -20.89 -42.94
N THR A 2 -53.55 -20.17 -42.26
CA THR A 2 -52.20 -20.61 -41.80
C THR A 2 -51.16 -20.70 -42.94
N GLY A 3 -49.89 -20.29 -42.77
CA GLY A 3 -49.18 -19.87 -41.58
C GLY A 3 -47.92 -19.08 -41.91
N THR A 4 -47.55 -18.26 -40.93
CA THR A 4 -46.37 -17.42 -40.75
C THR A 4 -45.08 -18.23 -40.78
N ALA A 5 -44.00 -17.69 -41.38
CA ALA A 5 -42.63 -17.90 -40.89
C ALA A 5 -41.71 -16.81 -41.46
N VAL A 6 -41.40 -15.84 -40.60
CA VAL A 6 -40.26 -14.93 -40.71
C VAL A 6 -39.00 -15.67 -40.25
N THR A 7 -37.85 -15.16 -40.71
CA THR A 7 -36.50 -15.25 -40.12
C THR A 7 -35.54 -16.19 -40.83
N THR A 8 -34.53 -15.61 -41.49
CA THR A 8 -33.18 -16.18 -41.51
C THR A 8 -32.23 -15.07 -41.09
N ALA A 9 -31.65 -15.26 -39.90
CA ALA A 9 -30.72 -14.36 -39.27
C ALA A 9 -29.32 -14.50 -39.88
N THR A 10 -28.64 -13.36 -39.90
CA THR A 10 -27.33 -13.09 -40.46
C THR A 10 -26.21 -13.89 -39.78
N THR A 11 -25.30 -14.35 -40.63
CA THR A 11 -23.93 -14.79 -40.35
C THR A 11 -23.20 -13.81 -39.41
N THR A 12 -22.39 -14.30 -38.48
CA THR A 12 -20.92 -14.07 -38.46
C THR A 12 -20.29 -14.77 -37.25
N THR A 13 -19.43 -15.72 -37.59
CA THR A 13 -18.40 -16.33 -36.76
C THR A 13 -17.42 -15.28 -36.22
N THR A 14 -17.23 -15.20 -34.90
CA THR A 14 -15.91 -14.83 -34.33
C THR A 14 -15.71 -15.55 -33.00
N THR A 15 -14.83 -16.54 -33.03
CA THR A 15 -14.14 -17.14 -31.90
C THR A 15 -13.38 -16.08 -31.12
N THR A 16 -13.65 -15.95 -29.82
CA THR A 16 -12.62 -15.54 -28.84
C THR A 16 -12.85 -16.28 -27.53
N LEU A 17 -11.90 -17.15 -27.20
CA LEU A 17 -11.77 -17.78 -25.90
C LEU A 17 -11.34 -16.73 -24.87
N ASN A 18 -12.02 -16.64 -23.71
CA ASN A 18 -11.45 -15.98 -22.55
C ASN A 18 -11.78 -16.76 -21.27
N LEU A 19 -10.78 -17.51 -20.82
CA LEU A 19 -10.74 -18.13 -19.50
C LEU A 19 -10.78 -17.02 -18.44
N LYS A 20 -11.82 -16.99 -17.61
CA LYS A 20 -11.83 -16.17 -16.40
C LYS A 20 -11.20 -17.00 -15.29
N GLY A 21 -9.88 -16.81 -15.15
CA GLY A 21 -9.10 -17.34 -14.04
C GLY A 21 -9.56 -16.72 -12.72
N SER A 22 -9.70 -17.59 -11.74
CA SER A 22 -9.80 -17.29 -10.32
C SER A 22 -8.59 -16.50 -9.84
N SER A 23 -8.81 -15.43 -9.10
CA SER A 23 -7.90 -14.87 -8.08
C SER A 23 -8.74 -13.93 -7.21
N SER A 24 -9.25 -14.43 -6.10
CA SER A 24 -8.68 -14.22 -4.76
C SER A 24 -9.08 -12.86 -4.20
N SER A 25 -10.12 -12.94 -3.38
CA SER A 25 -10.43 -12.06 -2.25
C SER A 25 -9.21 -11.33 -1.68
N SER A 26 -9.25 -10.00 -1.72
CA SER A 26 -8.47 -9.15 -0.83
C SER A 26 -9.44 -8.44 0.10
N THR A 27 -9.34 -8.85 1.35
CA THR A 27 -10.05 -8.35 2.51
C THR A 27 -9.86 -6.85 2.67
N SER A 28 -10.97 -6.17 2.90
CA SER A 28 -11.06 -4.82 3.43
C SER A 28 -10.31 -4.74 4.77
N SER A 29 -9.11 -4.17 4.75
CA SER A 29 -8.41 -3.79 5.97
C SER A 29 -8.84 -2.39 6.37
N SER A 30 -9.69 -2.36 7.38
CA SER A 30 -10.14 -1.16 8.07
C SER A 30 -8.94 -0.48 8.74
N ALA A 31 -8.60 0.73 8.33
CA ALA A 31 -7.78 1.62 9.16
C ALA A 31 -8.71 2.33 10.16
N PRO A 32 -8.55 2.13 11.48
CA PRO A 32 -9.26 2.95 12.46
C PRO A 32 -8.63 4.34 12.52
N ALA A 33 -9.38 5.35 12.08
CA ALA A 33 -9.13 6.73 12.46
C ALA A 33 -9.37 6.89 13.97
N ALA A 34 -8.31 6.80 14.77
CA ALA A 34 -8.29 7.38 16.10
C ALA A 34 -8.06 8.89 15.99
N LYS A 35 -8.63 9.61 16.93
CA LYS A 35 -9.08 11.00 16.81
C LYS A 35 -8.49 11.82 17.95
N SER A 36 -8.31 13.11 17.66
CA SER A 36 -8.38 14.26 18.59
C SER A 36 -7.22 14.58 19.53
N THR A 37 -6.68 15.78 19.27
CA THR A 37 -6.68 16.95 20.16
C THR A 37 -5.48 17.16 21.09
N ASN A 38 -4.83 18.30 20.84
CA ASN A 38 -4.09 19.22 21.74
C ASN A 38 -2.56 19.08 21.86
N GLY A 39 -1.87 20.19 21.57
CA GLY A 39 -0.48 20.43 22.00
C GLY A 39 0.17 21.58 21.24
N SER A 40 0.19 22.78 21.86
CA SER A 40 0.89 23.97 21.37
C SER A 40 2.29 24.02 22.00
N GLY A 41 3.37 24.05 21.20
CA GLY A 41 4.71 24.40 21.70
C GLY A 41 5.89 23.98 20.83
N SER A 42 6.38 24.93 20.03
CA SER A 42 7.77 25.14 19.57
C SER A 42 8.65 23.93 19.23
N ASP A 43 8.78 23.71 17.90
CA ASP A 43 9.84 22.93 17.24
C ASP A 43 9.75 21.40 17.35
N ASP A 44 8.56 20.87 17.59
CA ASP A 44 8.22 19.46 17.36
C ASP A 44 7.84 19.25 15.88
N LEU A 45 8.54 18.35 15.19
CA LEU A 45 8.19 17.93 13.84
C LEU A 45 6.72 17.47 13.85
N ASP A 46 5.87 18.01 12.96
CA ASP A 46 4.46 17.64 12.82
C ASP A 46 4.32 16.19 12.32
N ILE A 47 4.53 15.23 13.21
CA ILE A 47 4.37 13.80 12.96
C ILE A 47 2.87 13.48 12.96
N TYR A 48 2.40 12.87 11.88
CA TYR A 48 0.99 12.54 11.68
C TYR A 48 0.54 11.39 12.57
N ASP A 49 1.35 10.34 12.66
CA ASP A 49 1.09 9.15 13.47
C ASP A 49 2.37 8.40 13.80
N GLU A 50 2.30 7.48 14.77
CA GLU A 50 3.35 6.56 15.15
C GLU A 50 2.94 5.14 14.73
N ILE A 51 3.68 4.54 13.80
CA ILE A 51 3.36 3.25 13.20
C ILE A 51 4.45 2.24 13.55
N GLU A 52 4.07 1.05 13.98
CA GLU A 52 5.01 -0.04 14.24
C GLU A 52 5.52 -0.62 12.92
N ILE A 53 6.81 -0.98 12.87
CA ILE A 53 7.44 -1.52 11.66
C ILE A 53 6.78 -2.82 11.17
N GLU A 54 6.11 -3.55 12.07
CA GLU A 54 5.34 -4.77 11.77
C GLU A 54 4.07 -4.49 10.94
N ASP A 55 3.50 -3.28 11.02
CA ASP A 55 2.33 -2.86 10.21
C ASP A 55 2.77 -2.31 8.83
N MET A 56 4.07 -2.04 8.67
CA MET A 56 4.65 -1.60 7.40
C MET A 56 4.95 -2.79 6.49
N THR A 57 4.87 -2.55 5.18
CA THR A 57 5.26 -3.55 4.17
C THR A 57 6.71 -3.35 3.78
N TYR A 58 7.54 -4.38 3.98
CA TYR A 58 8.94 -4.39 3.56
C TYR A 58 9.10 -4.82 2.10
N ASP A 59 9.81 -4.03 1.30
CA ASP A 59 10.26 -4.41 -0.04
C ASP A 59 11.73 -4.85 0.00
N PRO A 60 12.03 -6.15 -0.17
CA PRO A 60 13.41 -6.65 -0.14
C PRO A 60 14.24 -6.27 -1.37
N THR A 61 13.61 -5.84 -2.46
CA THR A 61 14.30 -5.44 -3.70
C THR A 61 14.88 -4.05 -3.58
N LEU A 62 14.08 -3.14 -3.02
CA LEU A 62 14.45 -1.75 -2.80
C LEU A 62 15.00 -1.50 -1.39
N GLN A 63 14.82 -2.46 -0.48
CA GLN A 63 15.17 -2.38 0.94
C GLN A 63 14.49 -1.18 1.63
N ILE A 64 13.21 -0.98 1.33
CA ILE A 64 12.39 0.11 1.88
C ILE A 64 11.14 -0.45 2.57
N TYR A 65 10.72 0.21 3.64
CA TYR A 65 9.43 0.00 4.27
C TYR A 65 8.44 1.02 3.73
N HIS A 66 7.23 0.57 3.42
CA HIS A 66 6.16 1.44 2.95
C HIS A 66 4.84 1.22 3.68
N TYR A 67 4.09 2.32 3.83
CA TYR A 67 2.81 2.35 4.53
C TYR A 67 1.76 3.16 3.74
N PRO A 68 0.49 2.70 3.63
CA PRO A 68 -0.54 3.43 2.91
C PRO A 68 -0.82 4.80 3.54
N CYS A 69 -0.69 5.86 2.74
CA CYS A 69 -0.92 7.22 3.18
C CYS A 69 -2.37 7.65 2.91
N PRO A 70 -3.05 8.36 3.83
CA PRO A 70 -4.43 8.82 3.63
C PRO A 70 -4.62 9.76 2.42
N CYS A 71 -3.54 10.32 1.84
CA CYS A 71 -3.60 11.11 0.62
C CYS A 71 -3.74 10.27 -0.66
N GLY A 72 -3.61 8.94 -0.56
CA GLY A 72 -3.74 7.99 -1.68
C GLY A 72 -2.42 7.46 -2.25
N ASP A 73 -1.29 7.90 -1.70
CA ASP A 73 0.05 7.38 -2.01
C ASP A 73 0.60 6.53 -0.84
N ARG A 74 1.92 6.37 -0.71
CA ARG A 74 2.56 5.65 0.39
C ARG A 74 3.69 6.45 1.04
N PHE A 75 3.83 6.30 2.35
CA PHE A 75 5.04 6.67 3.07
C PHE A 75 6.15 5.68 2.70
N GLU A 76 7.39 6.16 2.65
CA GLU A 76 8.56 5.35 2.36
C GLU A 76 9.74 5.72 3.27
N ILE A 77 10.48 4.71 3.72
CA ILE A 77 11.72 4.85 4.49
C ILE A 77 12.67 3.69 4.19
N ALA A 78 13.96 3.97 4.06
CA ALA A 78 14.94 2.91 3.81
C ALA A 78 15.32 2.19 5.12
N ILE A 79 15.56 0.89 5.01
CA ILE A 79 16.08 0.13 6.15
C ILE A 79 17.46 0.62 6.61
N ALA A 80 18.28 1.12 5.68
CA ALA A 80 19.58 1.69 5.99
C ALA A 80 19.45 2.93 6.88
N ASP A 81 18.40 3.72 6.69
CA ASP A 81 18.13 4.92 7.49
C ASP A 81 17.59 4.52 8.88
N LEU A 82 16.67 3.55 8.95
CA LEU A 82 16.22 2.95 10.22
C LEU A 82 17.42 2.42 11.03
N ARG A 83 18.37 1.74 10.38
CA ARG A 83 19.61 1.25 11.04
C ARG A 83 20.51 2.36 11.55
N GLN A 84 20.45 3.56 10.95
CA GLN A 84 21.17 4.74 11.41
C GLN A 84 20.44 5.48 12.54
N GLY A 85 19.22 5.06 12.88
CA GLY A 85 18.37 5.69 13.89
C GLY A 85 17.41 6.73 13.33
N GLU A 86 17.18 6.75 12.01
CA GLU A 86 16.15 7.60 11.39
C GLU A 86 14.81 6.87 11.43
N ASP A 87 13.91 7.32 12.29
CA ASP A 87 12.55 6.80 12.45
C ASP A 87 11.49 7.56 11.63
N VAL A 88 11.88 8.52 10.78
CA VAL A 88 10.92 9.38 10.10
C VAL A 88 10.66 8.92 8.66
N ALA A 89 9.48 8.36 8.41
CA ALA A 89 9.05 8.01 7.05
C ALA A 89 8.27 9.17 6.42
N VAL A 90 8.60 9.49 5.16
CA VAL A 90 8.08 10.66 4.46
C VAL A 90 7.19 10.21 3.29
N CYS A 91 6.08 10.91 3.06
CA CYS A 91 5.28 10.70 1.86
C CYS A 91 5.67 11.70 0.76
N PRO A 92 6.07 11.25 -0.44
CA PRO A 92 6.48 12.13 -1.54
C PRO A 92 5.32 12.96 -2.11
N SER A 93 4.07 12.50 -1.93
CA SER A 93 2.88 13.16 -2.49
C SER A 93 2.29 14.25 -1.60
N CYS A 94 2.37 14.12 -0.29
CA CYS A 94 1.69 15.03 0.63
C CYS A 94 2.58 15.62 1.72
N SER A 95 3.89 15.36 1.73
CA SER A 95 4.88 15.88 2.69
C SER A 95 4.60 15.57 4.17
N LEU A 96 3.60 14.73 4.43
CA LEU A 96 3.35 14.20 5.77
C LEU A 96 4.52 13.31 6.18
N MET A 97 4.76 13.28 7.48
CA MET A 97 5.78 12.48 8.12
C MET A 97 5.11 11.60 9.18
N ILE A 98 5.51 10.34 9.27
CA ILE A 98 5.11 9.42 10.34
C ILE A 98 6.37 8.95 11.07
N ARG A 99 6.24 8.63 12.34
CA ARG A 99 7.32 8.02 13.12
C ARG A 99 7.16 6.51 13.09
N VAL A 100 8.24 5.81 12.79
CA VAL A 100 8.30 4.35 12.73
C VAL A 100 8.87 3.83 14.04
N ILE A 101 8.09 3.05 14.77
CA ILE A 101 8.57 2.35 15.97
C ILE A 101 9.19 1.02 15.52
N PHE A 102 10.50 0.85 15.74
CA PHE A 102 11.24 -0.34 15.35
C PHE A 102 12.28 -0.72 16.41
N GLU A 103 12.60 -2.01 16.51
CA GLU A 103 13.77 -2.50 17.23
C GLU A 103 14.83 -3.01 16.24
N VAL A 104 16.10 -2.89 16.60
CA VAL A 104 17.24 -3.32 15.75
C VAL A 104 17.16 -4.83 15.45
N GLU A 105 16.52 -5.59 16.32
CA GLU A 105 16.33 -7.04 16.19
C GLU A 105 15.27 -7.41 15.15
N ASP A 106 14.31 -6.52 14.86
CA ASP A 106 13.25 -6.73 13.86
C ASP A 106 13.69 -6.41 12.43
N LEU A 107 14.81 -5.69 12.28
CA LEU A 107 15.33 -5.30 10.98
C LEU A 107 16.05 -6.49 10.30
N PRO A 108 15.68 -6.88 9.07
CA PRO A 108 16.35 -7.97 8.36
C PRO A 108 17.82 -7.62 8.14
N ALA A 109 18.73 -8.54 8.48
CA ALA A 109 20.19 -8.36 8.39
C ALA A 109 20.62 -7.88 6.99
N GLU A 110 21.54 -6.91 6.93
CA GLU A 110 22.09 -6.47 5.64
C GLU A 110 22.76 -7.66 4.97
N GLU A 111 22.25 -8.05 3.81
CA GLU A 111 23.00 -8.89 2.90
C GLU A 111 24.17 -8.05 2.40
N THR A 112 25.30 -8.11 3.13
CA THR A 112 26.58 -7.58 2.69
C THR A 112 26.93 -8.30 1.39
N LYS A 113 26.55 -7.72 0.26
CA LYS A 113 27.04 -8.12 -1.06
C LYS A 113 28.50 -7.71 -1.12
N GLY A 114 29.35 -8.62 -0.63
CA GLY A 114 30.81 -8.57 -0.77
C GLY A 114 31.28 -8.79 -2.20
#